data_AF-Q8E863-F1
#
_entry.id   AF-Q8E863-F1
#
_cell.length_a   1.000
_cell.length_b   1.000
_cell.length_c   1.000
_cell.angle_alpha   90.00
_cell.angle_beta   90.00
_cell.angle_gamma   90.00
#
_symmetry.space_group_name_H-M   'P 1'
#
loop_
_entity.id
_entity.type
_entity.pdbx_description
1 polymer ?
#
loop_
_entity_poly.entity_id
_entity_poly.type
_entity_poly.pdbx_seq_one_letter_code
_entity_poly.pdbx_strand_id
1 'polypeptide(L)'
;MDNPRSKIVIDDNDEDISLLKVLAATSSKAAPLTDRQLKEVEAQSETLGFKRRENRKRSPYIIQKNIKIRVGMDELLGEIGKAIGSKSDQETFDIAISKLVESIGSVRLSSMLEELSKR
;
A
#
# COMPACT_ATOMS: atom_id res chain seq x y z
N MET A 1 -10.11 -50.29 -6.24
CA MET A 1 -9.50 -48.97 -6.41
C MET A 1 -9.88 -48.17 -5.18
N ASP A 2 -9.14 -48.36 -4.09
CA ASP A 2 -9.48 -47.83 -2.78
C ASP A 2 -8.77 -46.50 -2.56
N ASN A 3 -9.55 -45.47 -2.30
CA ASN A 3 -9.07 -44.12 -2.05
C ASN A 3 -8.51 -44.03 -0.62
N PRO A 4 -7.21 -43.82 -0.39
CA PRO A 4 -6.67 -43.68 0.96
C PRO A 4 -6.87 -42.23 1.42
N ARG A 5 -8.13 -41.85 1.66
CA ARG A 5 -8.39 -40.69 2.51
C ARG A 5 -8.13 -41.14 3.95
N SER A 6 -6.89 -40.94 4.41
CA SER A 6 -6.57 -41.02 5.83
C SER A 6 -7.52 -40.08 6.57
N LYS A 7 -8.45 -40.67 7.32
CA LYS A 7 -9.22 -39.93 8.33
C LYS A 7 -8.20 -39.29 9.27
N ILE A 8 -8.29 -37.99 9.46
CA ILE A 8 -7.64 -37.34 10.59
C ILE A 8 -8.35 -37.91 11.82
N VAL A 9 -7.70 -38.87 12.48
CA VAL A 9 -8.10 -39.36 13.79
C VAL A 9 -7.51 -38.37 14.77
N ILE A 10 -8.36 -37.55 15.39
CA ILE A 10 -7.98 -36.79 16.57
C ILE A 10 -7.93 -37.85 17.67
N ASP A 11 -6.70 -38.22 18.05
CA ASP A 11 -6.46 -39.12 19.17
C ASP A 11 -6.76 -38.34 20.45
N ASP A 12 -7.76 -38.76 21.22
CA ASP A 12 -8.24 -38.05 22.43
C ASP A 12 -7.25 -38.14 23.62
N ASN A 13 -6.01 -38.56 23.39
CA ASN A 13 -5.02 -38.90 24.43
C ASN A 13 -3.72 -38.08 24.41
N ASP A 14 -3.59 -37.05 23.59
CA ASP A 14 -2.47 -36.11 23.71
C ASP A 14 -2.99 -34.77 24.24
N GLU A 15 -2.65 -34.50 25.51
CA GLU A 15 -2.78 -33.26 26.26
C GLU A 15 -3.52 -32.14 25.51
N ASP A 16 -4.78 -31.88 25.88
CA ASP A 16 -5.57 -30.74 25.40
C ASP A 16 -4.67 -29.50 25.27
N ILE A 17 -4.25 -29.18 24.05
CA ILE A 17 -3.52 -27.97 23.75
C ILE A 17 -4.54 -26.86 23.96
N SER A 18 -4.63 -26.39 25.20
CA SER A 18 -5.60 -25.39 25.59
C SER A 18 -5.35 -24.15 24.76
N LEU A 19 -6.33 -23.82 23.90
CA LEU A 19 -6.34 -22.60 23.09
C LEU A 19 -6.07 -21.36 23.96
N LEU A 20 -6.51 -21.38 25.22
CA LEU A 20 -6.23 -20.34 26.20
C LEU A 20 -4.75 -20.25 26.57
N LYS A 21 -4.04 -21.37 26.68
CA LYS A 21 -2.59 -21.40 26.96
C LYS A 21 -1.78 -20.87 25.77
N VAL A 22 -2.22 -21.19 24.54
CA VAL A 22 -1.63 -20.67 23.30
C VAL A 22 -1.90 -19.16 23.14
N LEU A 23 -3.14 -18.72 23.37
CA LEU A 23 -3.53 -17.31 23.30
C LEU A 23 -2.85 -16.46 24.38
N ALA A 24 -2.70 -16.99 25.59
CA ALA A 24 -1.99 -16.33 26.68
C ALA A 24 -0.49 -16.13 26.36
N ALA A 25 0.15 -17.07 25.66
CA ALA A 25 1.54 -16.93 25.21
C ALA A 25 1.72 -15.85 24.13
N THR A 26 0.69 -15.57 23.34
CA THR A 26 0.69 -14.52 22.29
C THR A 26 0.30 -13.13 22.79
N SER A 27 -0.17 -13.00 24.04
CA SER A 27 -0.71 -11.76 24.59
C SER A 27 0.37 -10.77 25.08
N SER A 28 1.64 -11.12 25.06
CA SER A 28 2.69 -10.14 25.32
C SER A 28 2.80 -9.22 24.09
N LYS A 29 2.42 -7.96 24.25
CA LYS A 29 2.83 -6.91 23.30
C LYS A 29 4.35 -6.90 23.32
N ALA A 30 4.97 -7.60 22.37
CA ALA A 30 6.41 -7.64 22.24
C ALA A 30 6.92 -6.19 22.20
N ALA A 31 7.93 -5.90 23.02
CA ALA A 31 8.57 -4.59 22.99
C ALA A 31 8.99 -4.26 21.55
N PRO A 32 8.84 -3.00 21.10
CA PRO A 32 9.27 -2.62 19.77
C PRO A 32 10.73 -3.02 19.58
N LEU A 33 11.01 -3.75 18.50
CA LEU A 33 12.36 -4.20 18.16
C LEU A 33 13.30 -2.99 18.08
N THR A 34 14.52 -3.17 18.56
CA THR A 34 15.57 -2.17 18.39
C THR A 34 15.99 -2.06 16.92
N ASP A 35 16.50 -0.91 16.50
CA ASP A 35 16.89 -0.66 15.10
C ASP A 35 17.87 -1.69 14.52
N ARG A 36 18.70 -2.30 15.38
CA ARG A 36 19.64 -3.37 14.98
C ARG A 36 18.91 -4.68 14.68
N GLN A 37 17.97 -5.06 15.54
CA GLN A 37 17.15 -6.27 15.35
C GLN A 37 16.23 -6.14 14.14
N LEU A 38 15.72 -4.94 13.88
CA LEU A 38 14.88 -4.67 12.73
C LEU A 38 15.65 -4.88 11.41
N LYS A 39 16.92 -4.44 11.34
CA LYS A 39 17.79 -4.68 10.18
C LYS A 39 18.14 -6.15 9.96
N GLU A 40 18.36 -6.90 11.04
CA GLU A 40 18.62 -8.35 10.95
C GLU A 40 17.39 -9.11 10.45
N VAL A 41 16.20 -8.76 10.97
CA VAL A 41 14.92 -9.32 10.49
C VAL A 41 14.68 -8.95 9.03
N GLU A 42 14.97 -7.71 8.62
CA GLU A 42 14.88 -7.30 7.21
C GLU A 42 15.83 -8.12 6.34
N ALA A 43 17.09 -8.29 6.73
CA ALA A 43 18.06 -9.09 5.98
C ALA A 43 17.66 -10.57 5.86
N GLN A 44 17.14 -11.16 6.94
CA GLN A 44 16.62 -12.53 6.91
C GLN A 44 15.30 -12.66 6.13
N SER A 45 14.45 -11.64 6.15
CA SER A 45 13.21 -11.61 5.36
C SER A 45 13.52 -11.50 3.87
N GLU A 46 14.56 -10.76 3.50
CA GLU A 46 15.04 -10.65 2.13
C GLU A 46 15.59 -11.97 1.58
N THR A 47 16.33 -12.74 2.39
CA THR A 47 16.82 -14.08 1.97
C THR A 47 15.69 -15.08 1.78
N LEU A 48 14.60 -14.94 2.55
CA LEU A 48 13.37 -15.73 2.44
C LEU A 48 12.41 -15.24 1.33
N GLY A 49 12.78 -14.19 0.59
CA GLY A 49 11.98 -13.65 -0.51
C GLY A 49 10.84 -12.71 -0.08
N PHE A 50 10.69 -12.43 1.21
CA PHE A 50 9.79 -11.42 1.74
C PHE A 50 10.43 -10.03 1.65
N LYS A 51 10.75 -9.60 0.43
CA LYS A 51 11.24 -8.24 0.19
C LYS A 51 10.12 -7.24 0.47
N ARG A 52 10.43 -6.22 1.26
CA ARG A 52 9.57 -5.06 1.44
C ARG A 52 9.24 -4.49 0.05
N ARG A 53 8.01 -4.03 -0.17
CA ARG A 53 7.63 -3.38 -1.43
C ARG A 53 8.52 -2.14 -1.62
N GLU A 54 9.57 -2.28 -2.42
CA GLU A 54 10.36 -1.14 -2.86
C GLU A 54 9.45 -0.18 -3.62
N ASN A 55 9.74 1.12 -3.52
CA ASN A 55 9.11 2.13 -4.35
C ASN A 55 9.29 1.70 -5.80
N ARG A 56 8.21 1.24 -6.44
CA ARG A 56 8.23 0.73 -7.82
C ARG A 56 8.96 1.76 -8.68
N LYS A 57 10.02 1.33 -9.36
CA LYS A 57 10.73 2.15 -10.34
C LYS A 57 9.68 2.79 -11.25
N ARG A 58 9.61 4.12 -11.27
CA ARG A 58 8.66 4.86 -12.10
C ARG A 58 8.90 4.47 -13.55
N SER A 59 8.00 3.68 -14.11
CA SER A 59 8.00 3.36 -15.53
C SER A 59 7.74 4.63 -16.34
N PRO A 60 8.29 4.77 -17.55
CA PRO A 60 8.13 5.96 -18.41
C PRO A 60 6.71 6.16 -18.95
N TYR A 61 5.77 5.27 -18.62
CA TYR A 61 4.38 5.31 -19.06
C TYR A 61 3.48 5.99 -18.04
N ILE A 62 2.40 6.60 -18.53
CA ILE A 62 1.29 7.11 -17.73
C ILE A 62 0.77 5.98 -16.84
N ILE A 63 0.78 6.20 -15.52
CA ILE A 63 0.26 5.24 -14.55
C ILE A 63 -1.24 5.51 -14.38
N GLN A 64 -2.08 4.60 -14.87
CA GLN A 64 -3.52 4.69 -14.62
C GLN A 64 -3.81 4.52 -13.12
N LYS A 65 -4.49 5.52 -12.55
CA LYS A 65 -4.93 5.53 -11.16
C LYS A 65 -6.46 5.51 -11.11
N ASN A 66 -7.04 4.43 -10.59
CA ASN A 66 -8.48 4.35 -10.34
C ASN A 66 -8.78 4.96 -8.97
N ILE A 67 -9.27 6.20 -8.95
CA ILE A 67 -9.57 6.97 -7.73
C ILE A 67 -11.06 6.86 -7.43
N LYS A 68 -11.42 6.60 -6.17
CA LYS A 68 -12.81 6.69 -5.71
C LYS A 68 -13.09 8.13 -5.29
N ILE A 69 -14.14 8.72 -5.84
CA ILE A 69 -14.55 10.10 -5.56
C ILE A 69 -15.95 10.13 -4.92
N ARG A 70 -16.27 11.24 -4.26
CA ARG A 70 -17.61 11.46 -3.69
C ARG A 70 -18.62 11.65 -4.83
N VAL A 71 -19.87 11.23 -4.59
CA VAL A 71 -21.01 11.48 -5.49
C VAL A 71 -21.10 12.97 -5.84
N GLY A 72 -21.29 13.28 -7.13
CA GLY A 72 -21.36 14.63 -7.68
C GLY A 72 -20.00 15.28 -7.99
N MET A 73 -18.87 14.73 -7.52
CA MET A 73 -17.55 15.30 -7.84
C MET A 73 -17.11 15.00 -9.27
N ASP A 74 -17.68 13.98 -9.89
CA ASP A 74 -17.46 13.66 -11.30
C ASP A 74 -18.00 14.77 -12.21
N GLU A 75 -19.22 15.24 -11.92
CA GLU A 75 -19.87 16.34 -12.64
C GLU A 75 -19.07 17.65 -12.47
N LEU A 76 -18.67 17.94 -11.23
CA LEU A 76 -17.85 19.11 -10.92
C LEU A 76 -16.49 19.05 -11.65
N LEU A 77 -15.85 17.88 -11.70
CA LEU A 77 -14.60 17.70 -12.43
C LEU A 77 -14.79 17.99 -13.92
N GLY A 78 -15.89 17.51 -14.51
CA GLY A 78 -16.23 17.81 -15.91
C GLY A 78 -16.49 19.29 -16.17
N GLU A 79 -17.16 20.00 -15.26
CA GLU A 79 -17.36 21.45 -15.37
C GLU A 79 -16.04 22.23 -15.24
N ILE A 80 -15.19 21.85 -14.29
CA ILE A 80 -13.85 22.43 -14.13
C ILE A 80 -13.04 22.23 -15.40
N GLY A 81 -13.02 21.01 -15.95
CA GLY A 81 -12.33 20.66 -17.18
C GLY A 81 -12.76 21.56 -18.35
N LYS A 82 -14.07 21.79 -18.52
CA LYS A 82 -14.59 22.72 -19.53
C LYS A 82 -14.16 24.17 -19.28
N ALA A 83 -14.21 24.64 -18.04
CA ALA A 83 -13.85 26.01 -17.70
C ALA A 83 -12.36 26.32 -17.96
N ILE A 84 -11.48 25.35 -17.72
CA ILE A 84 -10.04 25.49 -17.94
C ILE A 84 -9.59 25.09 -19.37
N GLY A 85 -10.51 24.58 -20.19
CA GLY A 85 -10.20 24.11 -21.55
C GLY A 85 -9.39 22.80 -21.60
N SER A 86 -9.48 21.98 -20.56
CA SER A 86 -8.84 20.67 -20.55
C SER A 86 -9.59 19.68 -21.46
N LYS A 87 -8.83 18.79 -22.09
CA LYS A 87 -9.33 17.77 -23.01
C LYS A 87 -9.67 16.45 -22.32
N SER A 88 -9.24 16.26 -21.07
CA SER A 88 -9.46 15.02 -20.32
C SER A 88 -9.48 15.23 -18.82
N ASP A 89 -10.16 14.35 -18.10
CA ASP A 89 -10.17 14.35 -16.63
C ASP A 89 -8.76 14.21 -16.05
N GLN A 90 -7.90 13.43 -16.72
CA GLN A 90 -6.51 13.26 -16.31
C GLN A 90 -5.75 14.59 -16.35
N GLU A 91 -5.82 15.33 -17.47
CA GLU A 91 -5.18 16.64 -17.59
C GLU A 91 -5.78 17.65 -16.60
N THR A 92 -7.09 17.57 -16.36
CA THR A 92 -7.77 18.37 -15.33
C THR A 92 -7.21 18.09 -13.94
N PHE A 93 -6.96 16.82 -13.61
CA PHE A 93 -6.31 16.43 -12.35
C PHE A 93 -4.87 16.92 -12.25
N ASP A 94 -4.07 16.82 -13.32
CA ASP A 94 -2.68 17.27 -13.32
C ASP A 94 -2.57 18.79 -13.09
N ILE A 95 -3.46 19.56 -13.73
CA ILE A 95 -3.58 21.01 -13.52
C ILE A 95 -4.02 21.30 -12.08
N ALA A 96 -5.03 20.60 -11.58
CA ALA A 96 -5.55 20.81 -10.23
C ALA A 96 -4.50 20.52 -9.14
N ILE A 97 -3.73 19.44 -9.29
CA ILE A 97 -2.64 19.11 -8.37
C ILE A 97 -1.54 20.17 -8.43
N SER A 98 -1.17 20.63 -9.62
CA SER A 98 -0.15 21.68 -9.78
C SER A 98 -0.58 22.98 -9.08
N LYS A 99 -1.83 23.41 -9.30
CA LYS A 99 -2.40 24.60 -8.65
C LYS A 99 -2.53 24.44 -7.13
N LEU A 100 -2.86 23.24 -6.66
CA LEU A 100 -2.91 22.95 -5.23
C LEU A 100 -1.52 23.06 -4.59
N VAL A 101 -0.49 22.51 -5.23
CA VAL A 101 0.91 22.61 -4.76
C VAL A 101 1.37 24.06 -4.72
N GLU A 102 1.08 24.85 -5.77
CA GLU A 102 1.35 26.29 -5.80
C GLU A 102 0.67 27.01 -4.62
N SER A 103 -0.61 26.70 -4.35
CA SER A 103 -1.37 27.34 -3.27
C SER A 103 -0.85 27.01 -1.86
N ILE A 104 -0.33 25.80 -1.66
CA ILE A 104 0.24 25.35 -0.38
C ILE A 104 1.60 26.02 -0.12
N GLY A 105 2.33 26.43 -1.17
CA GLY A 105 3.65 27.05 -1.04
C GLY A 105 4.73 26.12 -0.46
N SER A 106 4.52 24.81 -0.53
CA SER A 106 5.48 23.82 0.00
C SER A 106 6.67 23.64 -0.93
N VAL A 107 7.84 24.13 -0.52
CA VAL A 107 9.11 23.97 -1.25
C VAL A 107 9.36 22.52 -1.64
N ARG A 108 9.10 21.58 -0.74
CA ARG A 108 9.26 20.14 -0.99
C ARG A 108 8.37 19.65 -2.13
N LEU A 109 7.08 19.99 -2.11
CA LEU A 109 6.14 19.50 -3.12
C LEU A 109 6.41 20.14 -4.48
N SER A 110 6.79 21.42 -4.50
CA SER A 110 7.19 22.11 -5.74
C SER A 110 8.43 21.47 -6.36
N SER A 111 9.47 21.16 -5.57
CA SER A 111 10.66 20.45 -6.09
C SER A 111 10.30 19.06 -6.64
N MET A 112 9.42 18.32 -5.98
CA MET A 112 8.95 17.02 -6.48
C MET A 112 8.19 17.14 -7.81
N LEU A 113 7.46 18.24 -8.02
CA LEU A 113 6.72 18.51 -9.25
C LEU A 113 7.65 18.94 -10.39
N GLU A 114 8.68 19.75 -10.10
CA GLU A 114 9.71 20.10 -11.08
C GLU A 114 10.56 18.91 -11.53
N GLU A 115 10.86 17.98 -10.63
CA GLU A 115 11.58 16.75 -11.01
C GLU A 115 10.77 15.84 -11.93
N LEU A 116 9.44 15.92 -11.85
CA LEU A 116 8.54 15.18 -12.74
C LEU A 116 8.51 15.75 -14.16
N SER A 117 8.69 17.06 -14.33
CA SER A 117 8.63 17.73 -15.65
C SER A 117 9.95 17.73 -16.42
N LYS A 118 11.09 17.43 -15.76
CA LYS A 118 12.43 17.38 -16.37
C LYS A 118 12.76 16.04 -17.07
N ARG A 119 11.84 15.09 -17.13
CA ARG A 119 12.03 13.77 -17.74
C ARG A 119 11.17 13.61 -18.98
#